data_AF-A0A6J5X9N6-F1
#
_entry.id   AF-A0A6J5X9N6-F1
#
_cell.length_a   1.000
_cell.length_b   1.000
_cell.length_c   1.000
_cell.angle_alpha   90.00
_cell.angle_beta   90.00
_cell.angle_gamma   90.00
#
_symmetry.space_group_name_H-M   'P 1'
#
loop_
_entity.id
_entity.type
_entity.pdbx_description
1 polymer ?
#
loop_
_entity_poly.entity_id
_entity_poly.type
_entity_poly.pdbx_seq_one_letter_code
_entity_poly.pdbx_strand_id
1 'polypeptide(L)'
;MIECPLKREFLECTRLLEEELGDKPYLGRGNLGFVEVALIPTYSWFYVREKFGNFSVEAKHPKFIAWTKRCMQKESVSRSLHDQKRVYESCAFGVNLEWSRWEKAWT
;
A
#
# COMPACT_ATOMS: atom_id res chain seq x y z
N MET A 1 -10.60 18.95 10.71
CA MET A 1 -10.25 17.94 9.68
C MET A 1 -11.13 16.74 9.92
N ILE A 2 -12.06 16.46 9.00
CA ILE A 2 -12.80 15.18 9.03
C ILE A 2 -11.78 14.12 8.64
N GLU A 3 -11.50 13.14 9.51
CA GLU A 3 -10.66 12.00 9.12
C GLU A 3 -11.34 11.25 7.97
N CYS A 4 -10.60 11.03 6.88
CA CYS A 4 -11.07 10.22 5.77
C CYS A 4 -11.32 8.77 6.26
N PRO A 5 -12.55 8.23 6.18
CA PRO A 5 -12.88 6.89 6.68
C PRO A 5 -11.94 5.81 6.14
N LEU A 6 -11.53 5.96 4.88
CA LEU A 6 -10.59 5.07 4.17
C LEU A 6 -9.22 4.96 4.86
N LYS A 7 -8.73 6.04 5.49
CA LYS A 7 -7.45 6.00 6.23
C LYS A 7 -7.57 5.13 7.47
N ARG A 8 -8.65 5.30 8.23
CA ARG A 8 -8.89 4.54 9.46
C ARG A 8 -9.05 3.06 9.15
N GLU A 9 -9.90 2.74 8.17
CA GLU A 9 -10.15 1.37 7.74
C GLU A 9 -8.89 0.69 7.19
N PHE A 10 -8.09 1.38 6.38
CA PHE A 10 -6.84 0.83 5.86
C PHE A 10 -5.83 0.51 6.97
N LEU A 11 -5.66 1.40 7.93
CA LEU A 11 -4.76 1.18 9.07
C LEU A 11 -5.27 0.04 9.96
N GLU A 12 -6.57 -0.03 10.18
CA GLU A 12 -7.18 -1.11 10.97
C GLU A 12 -7.01 -2.48 10.29
N CYS A 13 -7.22 -2.56 8.97
CA CYS A 13 -6.92 -3.77 8.21
C CYS A 13 -5.44 -4.15 8.31
N THR A 14 -4.54 -3.17 8.27
CA THR A 14 -3.10 -3.42 8.40
C THR A 14 -2.74 -3.93 9.80
N ARG A 15 -3.37 -3.38 10.86
CA ARG A 15 -3.23 -3.86 12.23
C ARG A 15 -3.63 -5.32 12.36
N LEU A 16 -4.81 -5.69 11.85
CA LEU A 16 -5.30 -7.07 11.89
C LEU A 16 -4.36 -8.02 11.15
N LEU A 17 -3.84 -7.61 9.99
CA LEU A 17 -2.87 -8.41 9.24
C LEU A 17 -1.53 -8.55 9.97
N GLU A 18 -1.08 -7.52 10.66
CA GLU A 18 0.14 -7.54 11.48
C GLU A 18 -0.02 -8.47 12.70
N GLU A 19 -1.19 -8.46 13.33
CA GLU A 19 -1.54 -9.36 14.44
C GLU A 19 -1.63 -10.81 13.98
N GLU A 20 -2.34 -11.04 12.86
CA GLU A 20 -2.41 -12.36 12.24
C GLU A 20 -1.05 -12.85 11.78
N LEU A 21 -0.16 -11.97 11.32
CA LEU A 21 1.21 -12.33 10.99
C LEU A 21 1.97 -12.78 12.25
N GLY A 22 1.85 -12.04 13.35
CA GLY A 22 2.57 -12.30 14.58
C GLY A 22 4.08 -12.36 14.33
N ASP A 23 4.69 -13.49 14.73
CA ASP A 23 6.12 -13.76 14.48
C ASP A 23 6.36 -14.74 13.32
N LYS A 24 5.30 -15.07 12.57
CA LYS A 24 5.42 -15.98 11.41
C LYS A 24 6.23 -15.31 10.29
N PRO A 25 7.03 -16.08 9.54
CA PRO A 25 7.74 -15.53 8.40
C PRO A 25 6.78 -15.11 7.26
N TYR A 26 5.64 -15.81 7.16
CA TYR A 26 4.56 -15.66 6.18
C TYR A 26 3.21 -15.95 6.87
N LEU A 27 2.11 -15.39 6.36
CA LEU A 27 0.73 -15.71 6.73
C LEU A 27 0.36 -17.12 6.26
N GLY A 28 0.87 -17.55 5.10
CA GLY A 28 0.89 -18.95 4.66
C GLY A 28 1.83 -19.81 5.52
N ARG A 29 1.52 -21.10 5.68
CA ARG A 29 2.28 -22.08 6.49
C ARG A 29 3.75 -22.24 6.02
N GLY A 30 4.62 -21.29 6.37
CA GLY A 30 6.08 -21.35 6.25
C GLY A 30 6.70 -20.81 4.95
N ASN A 31 5.92 -20.54 3.89
CA ASN A 31 6.43 -19.97 2.64
C ASN A 31 5.40 -19.03 2.00
N LEU A 32 5.80 -18.34 0.93
CA LEU A 32 4.92 -17.47 0.14
C LEU A 32 3.75 -18.28 -0.42
N GLY A 33 2.55 -18.01 0.08
CA GLY A 33 1.32 -18.73 -0.26
C GLY A 33 0.27 -17.81 -0.87
N PHE A 34 -0.96 -18.32 -0.96
CA PHE A 34 -2.09 -17.62 -1.56
C PHE A 34 -2.32 -16.23 -0.95
N VAL A 35 -2.24 -16.11 0.38
CA VAL A 35 -2.49 -14.85 1.09
C VAL A 35 -1.43 -13.81 0.76
N GLU A 36 -0.15 -14.19 0.72
CA GLU A 36 0.93 -13.30 0.28
C GLU A 36 0.72 -12.83 -1.16
N VAL A 37 0.37 -13.76 -2.06
CA VAL A 37 0.14 -13.45 -3.48
C VAL A 37 -1.01 -12.46 -3.65
N ALA A 38 -2.07 -12.56 -2.84
CA ALA A 38 -3.18 -11.63 -2.87
C ALA A 38 -2.84 -10.26 -2.26
N LEU A 39 -2.03 -10.25 -1.20
CA LEU A 39 -1.80 -9.05 -0.38
C LEU A 39 -0.61 -8.21 -0.85
N ILE A 40 0.51 -8.83 -1.21
CA ILE A 40 1.75 -8.14 -1.59
C ILE A 40 1.61 -7.20 -2.79
N PRO A 41 0.78 -7.49 -3.82
CA PRO A 41 0.50 -6.53 -4.90
C PRO A 41 0.11 -5.12 -4.40
N THR A 42 -0.60 -5.06 -3.28
CA THR A 42 -1.05 -3.79 -2.67
C THR A 42 0.12 -2.92 -2.18
N TYR A 43 1.29 -3.50 -1.91
CA TYR A 43 2.48 -2.77 -1.45
C TYR A 43 2.95 -1.72 -2.46
N SER A 44 2.79 -1.95 -3.77
CA SER A 44 3.11 -0.96 -4.81
C SER A 44 2.29 0.33 -4.69
N TRP A 45 1.17 0.30 -3.98
CA TRP A 45 0.26 1.44 -3.76
C TRP A 45 0.43 2.10 -2.39
N PHE A 46 1.33 1.62 -1.54
CA PHE A 46 1.47 2.14 -0.17
C PHE A 46 1.88 3.61 -0.18
N TYR A 47 2.91 3.94 -0.96
CA TYR A 47 3.35 5.32 -1.13
C TYR A 47 2.23 6.28 -1.57
N VAL A 48 1.35 5.82 -2.48
CA VAL A 48 0.17 6.59 -2.90
C VAL A 48 -0.74 6.90 -1.72
N ARG A 49 -1.11 5.86 -0.96
CA ARG A 49 -2.01 5.98 0.19
C ARG A 49 -1.41 6.87 1.28
N GLU A 50 -0.14 6.71 1.59
CA GLU A 50 0.58 7.50 2.59
C GLU A 50 0.63 8.99 2.21
N LYS A 51 0.89 9.31 0.93
CA LYS A 51 0.93 10.69 0.44
C LYS A 51 -0.44 11.34 0.41
N PHE A 52 -1.45 10.68 -0.15
CA PHE A 52 -2.81 11.26 -0.21
C PHE A 52 -3.50 11.28 1.16
N GLY A 53 -3.21 10.32 2.05
CA GLY A 53 -3.82 10.22 3.37
C GLY A 53 -3.03 10.90 4.51
N ASN A 54 -1.85 11.44 4.21
CA ASN A 54 -0.92 12.04 5.16
C ASN A 54 -0.72 11.17 6.42
N PHE A 55 -0.17 9.96 6.23
CA PHE A 55 0.17 9.02 7.30
C PHE A 55 1.36 8.15 6.91
N SER A 56 1.89 7.39 7.87
CA SER A 56 2.90 6.36 7.62
C SER A 56 2.40 5.02 8.15
N VAL A 57 2.43 4.00 7.31
CA VAL A 57 2.16 2.61 7.70
C VAL A 57 3.31 2.11 8.56
N GLU A 58 4.56 2.38 8.18
CA GLU A 58 5.74 1.91 8.93
C GLU A 58 5.77 2.44 10.36
N ALA A 59 5.35 3.69 10.58
CA ALA A 59 5.28 4.28 11.92
C ALA A 59 4.22 3.61 12.82
N LYS A 60 3.15 3.03 12.24
CA LYS A 60 2.05 2.40 12.97
C LYS A 60 2.15 0.88 13.06
N HIS A 61 2.64 0.26 11.99
CA HIS A 61 2.67 -1.18 11.74
C HIS A 61 4.06 -1.62 11.20
N PRO A 62 5.13 -1.47 12.01
CA PRO A 62 6.50 -1.70 11.55
C PRO A 62 6.78 -3.17 11.23
N LYS A 63 6.15 -4.13 11.94
CA LYS A 63 6.34 -5.58 11.63
C LYS A 63 5.71 -5.92 10.28
N PHE A 64 4.56 -5.32 9.97
CA PHE A 64 3.93 -5.49 8.67
C PHE A 64 4.84 -5.00 7.53
N ILE A 65 5.45 -3.82 7.68
CA ILE A 65 6.40 -3.29 6.68
C ILE A 65 7.68 -4.12 6.61
N ALA A 66 8.18 -4.62 7.74
CA ALA A 66 9.32 -5.55 7.72
C ALA A 66 8.98 -6.82 6.94
N TRP A 67 7.75 -7.32 7.06
CA TRP A 67 7.26 -8.46 6.29
C TRP A 67 7.11 -8.14 4.79
N THR A 68 6.57 -6.98 4.41
CA THR A 68 6.50 -6.61 2.98
C THR A 68 7.91 -6.55 2.37
N LYS A 69 8.86 -5.89 3.06
CA LYS A 69 10.27 -5.83 2.66
C LYS A 69 10.89 -7.22 2.52
N ARG A 70 10.58 -8.16 3.43
CA ARG A 70 11.00 -9.57 3.33
C ARG A 70 10.41 -10.27 2.10
N CYS A 71 9.13 -10.06 1.80
CA CYS A 71 8.52 -10.60 0.58
C CYS A 71 9.21 -10.05 -0.68
N MET A 72 9.59 -8.76 -0.69
CA MET A 72 10.31 -8.12 -1.81
C MET A 72 11.69 -8.71 -2.10
N GLN A 73 12.31 -9.42 -1.14
CA GLN A 73 13.58 -10.10 -1.38
C GLN A 73 13.45 -11.31 -2.33
N LYS A 74 12.23 -11.80 -2.57
CA LYS A 74 11.97 -12.84 -3.57
C LYS A 74 11.94 -12.22 -4.96
N GLU A 75 12.76 -12.74 -5.88
CA GLU A 75 12.86 -12.23 -7.25
C GLU A 75 11.50 -12.24 -7.97
N SER A 76 10.70 -13.28 -7.78
CA SER A 76 9.36 -13.37 -8.38
C SER A 76 8.44 -12.23 -7.92
N VAL A 77 8.56 -11.79 -6.67
CA VAL A 77 7.75 -10.70 -6.12
C VAL A 77 8.24 -9.36 -6.63
N SER A 78 9.55 -9.11 -6.54
CA SER A 78 10.12 -7.81 -6.93
C SER A 78 9.95 -7.52 -8.41
N ARG A 79 9.98 -8.53 -9.28
CA ARG A 79 9.76 -8.38 -10.73
C ARG A 79 8.29 -8.19 -11.12
N SER A 80 7.35 -8.61 -10.28
CA SER A 80 5.91 -8.49 -10.56
C SER A 80 5.30 -7.16 -10.09
N LEU A 81 6.03 -6.39 -9.29
CA LEU A 81 5.54 -5.15 -8.69
C LEU A 81 6.07 -3.91 -9.39
N HIS A 82 5.18 -2.94 -9.60
CA HIS A 82 5.57 -1.62 -10.08
C HIS A 82 6.29 -0.82 -8.99
N ASP A 83 7.20 0.06 -9.40
CA ASP A 83 7.84 1.02 -8.51
C ASP A 83 6.78 1.96 -7.88
N GLN A 84 6.87 2.14 -6.57
CA GLN A 84 5.88 2.90 -5.81
C GLN A 84 5.80 4.38 -6.21
N LYS A 85 6.94 5.00 -6.57
CA LYS A 85 6.94 6.41 -7.02
C LYS A 85 6.30 6.53 -8.38
N ARG A 86 6.58 5.60 -9.30
CA ARG A 86 5.96 5.58 -10.62
C ARG A 86 4.43 5.42 -10.54
N VAL A 87 3.93 4.57 -9.63
CA VAL A 87 2.49 4.44 -9.38
C VAL A 87 1.92 5.77 -8.87
N TYR A 88 2.60 6.43 -7.92
CA TYR A 88 2.18 7.75 -7.43
C TYR A 88 2.17 8.84 -8.48
N GLU A 89 3.22 8.94 -9.31
CA GLU A 89 3.27 9.90 -10.41
C GLU A 89 2.10 9.70 -11.37
N SER A 90 1.79 8.44 -11.69
CA SER A 90 0.65 8.10 -12.56
C SER A 90 -0.69 8.52 -11.94
N CYS A 91 -0.89 8.27 -10.65
CA CYS A 91 -2.10 8.70 -9.93
C CYS A 91 -2.20 10.22 -9.81
N ALA A 92 -1.13 10.90 -9.42
CA ALA A 92 -1.08 12.34 -9.26
C ALA A 92 -1.33 13.05 -10.60
N PHE A 93 -0.78 12.53 -11.70
CA PHE A 93 -1.04 13.04 -13.04
C PHE A 93 -2.51 12.89 -13.43
N GLY A 94 -3.12 11.72 -13.19
CA GLY A 94 -4.55 11.50 -13.48
C GLY A 94 -5.45 12.45 -12.70
N VAL A 95 -5.20 12.62 -11.40
CA VAL A 95 -5.93 13.57 -10.55
C VAL A 95 -5.77 15.00 -11.05
N ASN A 96 -4.54 15.43 -11.36
CA ASN A 96 -4.28 16.79 -11.87
C ASN A 96 -4.95 17.03 -13.23
N LEU A 97 -4.93 16.04 -14.13
CA LEU A 97 -5.60 16.15 -15.43
C LEU A 97 -7.12 16.30 -15.28
N GLU A 98 -7.75 15.52 -14.41
CA GLU A 98 -9.18 15.66 -14.15
C GLU A 98 -9.49 17.02 -13.54
N TRP A 99 -8.71 17.50 -12.57
CA TRP A 99 -8.86 18.85 -12.00
C TRP A 99 -8.75 19.94 -13.06
N SER A 100 -7.71 19.90 -13.88
CA SER A 100 -7.55 20.86 -14.98
C SER A 100 -8.68 20.78 -16.01
N ARG A 101 -9.29 19.59 -16.20
CA ARG A 101 -10.47 19.42 -17.05
C ARG A 101 -11.72 20.04 -16.42
N TRP A 102 -11.90 19.92 -15.11
CA TRP A 102 -13.00 20.56 -14.37
C TRP A 102 -12.84 22.08 -14.31
N GLU A 103 -11.63 22.59 -14.07
CA GLU A 103 -11.35 24.03 -14.10
C GLU A 103 -11.70 24.63 -15.47
N LYS A 104 -11.24 23.99 -16.57
CA LYS A 104 -11.52 24.44 -17.93
C LYS A 104 -12.99 24.37 -18.32
N ALA A 105 -13.77 23.49 -17.71
CA ALA A 105 -15.18 23.37 -18.05
C ALA A 105 -16.02 24.48 -17.37
N TRP A 106 -15.49 25.11 -16.33
CA TRP A 106 -16.16 26.13 -15.50
C TRP A 106 -15.54 27.54 -15.71
N THR A 107 -14.65 27.69 -16.70
CA THR A 107 -14.12 28.96 -17.23
C THR A 107 -14.52 29.12 -18.69
#